data_AF-A0A6M1N5H4-F1
#
_entry.id   AF-A0A6M1N5H4-F1
#
_cell.length_a   1.000
_cell.length_b   1.000
_cell.length_c   1.000
_cell.angle_alpha   90.00
_cell.angle_beta   90.00
_cell.angle_gamma   90.00
#
_symmetry.space_group_name_H-M   'P 1'
#
loop_
_entity.id
_entity.type
_entity.pdbx_description
1 polymer ?
#
loop_
_entity_poly.entity_id
_entity_poly.type
_entity_poly.pdbx_seq_one_letter_code
_entity_poly.pdbx_strand_id
1 'polypeptide(L)'
;MVKTITRFVCIIFFGIIGTHLSYAQSDTPIKQTALDTIPISQIDTEQKRLAAEKQRAIDAERREAAAEQKRIAKAEEEARKAELKAEKERVKAEKEAEKREKKLAKREKELAKAEKARKKAEKRYNKAVKKSEKLEKKIVKQGKKIEKLQKDFDKKMDRKKLSGIDQEKVKIKISKEKIKLKELRRDLEQNEKEINKLR
;
A
#
# COMPACT_ATOMS: atom_id res chain seq x y z
N MET A 1 -43.63 5.57 -2.44
CA MET A 1 -43.97 5.60 -1.00
C MET A 1 -43.13 6.60 -0.18
N VAL A 2 -42.65 7.71 -0.76
CA VAL A 2 -41.82 8.70 -0.04
C VAL A 2 -42.58 10.02 0.24
N LYS A 3 -43.87 10.11 -0.13
CA LYS A 3 -44.70 11.32 0.01
C LYS A 3 -45.62 11.36 1.25
N THR A 4 -45.54 10.37 2.14
CA THR A 4 -46.44 10.27 3.31
C THR A 4 -45.76 10.62 4.64
N ILE A 5 -44.43 10.64 4.69
CA ILE A 5 -43.67 10.87 5.93
C ILE A 5 -43.49 12.37 6.23
N THR A 6 -43.50 13.22 5.20
CA THR A 6 -43.33 14.68 5.36
C THR A 6 -44.57 15.39 5.94
N ARG A 7 -45.74 14.74 6.01
CA ARG A 7 -46.98 15.33 6.54
C ARG A 7 -47.21 15.11 8.04
N PHE A 8 -46.45 14.22 8.68
CA PHE A 8 -46.58 13.96 10.13
C PHE A 8 -45.64 14.80 11.00
N VAL A 9 -44.57 15.38 10.43
CA VAL A 9 -43.60 16.18 11.19
C VAL A 9 -44.08 17.63 11.41
N CYS A 10 -44.98 18.15 10.57
CA CYS A 10 -45.53 19.50 10.74
C CYS A 10 -46.71 19.60 11.73
N ILE A 11 -47.34 18.48 12.11
CA ILE A 11 -48.50 18.49 13.04
C ILE A 11 -48.04 18.49 14.50
N ILE A 12 -46.83 18.03 14.80
CA ILE A 12 -46.30 17.96 16.17
C ILE A 12 -45.64 19.29 16.59
N PHE A 13 -45.22 20.14 15.65
CA PHE A 13 -44.53 21.40 15.94
C PHE A 13 -45.45 22.63 16.13
N PHE A 14 -46.74 22.55 15.80
CA PHE A 14 -47.71 23.65 15.99
C PHE A 14 -48.60 23.49 17.24
N GLY A 15 -48.47 22.40 18.00
CA GLY A 15 -49.37 22.05 19.11
C GLY A 15 -48.98 22.55 20.51
N ILE A 16 -47.87 23.28 20.68
CA ILE A 16 -47.36 23.66 22.02
C ILE A 16 -47.28 25.20 22.23
N ILE A 17 -47.61 26.02 21.23
CA ILE A 17 -47.54 27.51 21.32
C ILE A 17 -48.95 28.15 21.29
N GLY A 18 -49.95 27.52 21.92
CA GLY A 18 -51.36 27.86 21.70
C GLY A 18 -52.25 28.06 22.92
N THR A 19 -51.75 28.05 24.16
CA THR A 19 -52.63 28.09 25.34
C THR A 19 -52.15 29.03 26.42
N HIS A 20 -52.16 30.34 26.18
CA HIS A 20 -52.40 31.34 27.24
C HIS A 20 -53.00 32.61 26.61
N LEU A 21 -54.28 32.54 26.23
CA LEU A 21 -55.09 33.73 25.95
C LEU A 21 -56.50 33.55 26.56
N SER A 22 -56.85 34.48 27.45
CA SER A 22 -58.20 34.88 27.84
C SER A 22 -59.09 33.90 28.63
N TYR A 23 -59.23 34.20 29.93
CA TYR A 23 -60.53 34.30 30.61
C TYR A 23 -60.52 35.68 31.30
N ALA A 24 -61.28 36.66 30.80
CA ALA A 24 -62.72 36.86 30.96
C ALA A 24 -63.06 37.68 32.22
N GLN A 25 -63.25 38.96 31.93
CA GLN A 25 -64.07 39.98 32.55
C GLN A 25 -65.22 39.47 33.45
N SER A 26 -65.31 40.04 34.66
CA SER A 26 -66.58 40.22 35.37
C SER A 26 -66.56 41.55 36.11
N ASP A 27 -67.11 42.57 35.45
CA ASP A 27 -67.60 43.80 36.05
C ASP A 27 -68.78 43.48 36.98
N THR A 28 -68.75 43.96 38.22
CA THR A 28 -69.94 44.41 38.96
C THR A 28 -69.52 45.38 40.08
N PRO A 29 -70.44 46.27 40.52
CA PRO A 29 -70.09 47.64 40.81
C PRO A 29 -70.07 47.99 42.31
N ILE A 30 -69.36 49.08 42.58
CA ILE A 30 -69.51 50.03 43.71
C ILE A 30 -69.25 49.45 45.11
N LYS A 31 -68.18 49.97 45.74
CA LYS A 31 -68.28 50.71 47.00
C LYS A 31 -67.09 51.66 47.12
N GLN A 32 -67.37 52.95 46.90
CA GLN A 32 -66.54 54.04 47.42
C GLN A 32 -66.50 53.90 48.94
N THR A 33 -65.34 53.55 49.48
CA THR A 33 -65.00 53.83 50.86
C THR A 33 -63.53 54.18 50.95
N ALA A 34 -63.29 55.39 51.45
CA ALA A 34 -62.05 55.90 51.99
C ALA A 34 -60.85 55.99 51.02
N LEU A 35 -60.57 57.21 50.58
CA LEU A 35 -59.21 57.67 50.36
C LEU A 35 -58.46 57.53 51.70
N ASP A 36 -57.89 56.36 51.94
CA ASP A 36 -56.82 56.23 52.91
C ASP A 36 -55.51 56.58 52.18
N THR A 37 -54.94 57.68 52.63
CA THR A 37 -53.74 58.28 52.06
C THR A 37 -52.56 57.33 52.34
N ILE A 38 -52.29 56.39 51.43
CA ILE A 38 -51.03 55.65 51.46
C ILE A 38 -49.94 56.68 51.16
N PRO A 39 -48.96 56.89 52.05
CA PRO A 39 -47.92 57.89 51.83
C PRO A 39 -47.14 57.52 50.56
N ILE A 40 -46.93 58.50 49.68
CA ILE A 40 -46.18 58.41 48.41
C ILE A 40 -44.79 57.77 48.57
N SER A 41 -44.24 57.72 49.80
CA SER A 41 -43.01 57.03 50.17
C SER A 41 -43.06 55.49 50.17
N GLN A 42 -44.24 54.87 50.25
CA GLN A 42 -44.40 53.40 50.23
C GLN A 42 -44.49 52.81 48.81
N ILE A 43 -44.98 53.57 47.82
CA ILE A 43 -45.06 53.13 46.41
C ILE A 43 -43.67 53.14 45.76
N ASP A 44 -42.85 54.14 46.09
CA ASP A 44 -41.49 54.29 45.56
C ASP A 44 -40.51 53.24 46.11
N THR A 45 -40.77 52.75 47.33
CA THR A 45 -40.01 51.65 47.95
C THR A 45 -40.40 50.28 47.39
N GLU A 46 -41.68 50.04 47.12
CA GLU A 46 -42.16 48.81 46.45
C GLU A 46 -41.74 48.75 44.98
N GLN A 47 -41.74 49.87 44.23
CA GLN A 47 -41.19 49.91 42.86
C GLN A 47 -39.69 49.60 42.81
N LYS A 48 -38.91 50.12 43.77
CA LYS A 48 -37.47 49.82 43.88
C LYS A 48 -37.21 48.35 44.26
N ARG A 49 -38.05 47.76 45.12
CA ARG A 49 -38.01 46.31 45.43
C ARG A 49 -38.30 45.45 44.21
N LEU A 50 -39.36 45.78 43.46
CA LEU A 50 -39.75 45.06 42.25
C LEU A 50 -38.68 45.18 41.14
N ALA A 51 -38.04 46.34 41.00
CA ALA A 51 -36.92 46.54 40.08
C ALA A 51 -35.67 45.75 40.50
N ALA A 52 -35.35 45.71 41.80
CA ALA A 52 -34.25 44.92 42.34
C ALA A 52 -34.51 43.41 42.19
N GLU A 53 -35.74 42.96 42.33
CA GLU A 53 -36.15 41.56 42.12
C GLU A 53 -36.04 41.17 40.64
N LYS A 54 -36.53 42.01 39.73
CA LYS A 54 -36.37 41.81 38.27
C LYS A 54 -34.89 41.77 37.86
N GLN A 55 -34.05 42.63 38.42
CA GLN A 55 -32.61 42.62 38.14
C GLN A 55 -31.95 41.32 38.64
N ARG A 56 -32.33 40.83 39.83
CA ARG A 56 -31.85 39.54 40.35
C ARG A 56 -32.31 38.36 39.48
N ALA A 57 -33.54 38.40 38.95
CA ALA A 57 -34.05 37.39 38.03
C ALA A 57 -33.26 37.38 36.71
N ILE A 58 -32.99 38.55 36.13
CA ILE A 58 -32.17 38.69 34.91
C ILE A 58 -30.73 38.22 35.14
N ASP A 59 -30.14 38.55 36.29
CA ASP A 59 -28.79 38.10 36.64
C ASP A 59 -28.73 36.58 36.91
N ALA A 60 -29.80 35.98 37.43
CA ALA A 60 -29.94 34.54 37.59
C ALA A 60 -30.07 33.84 36.22
N GLU A 61 -30.94 34.33 35.34
CA GLU A 61 -31.12 33.82 33.98
C GLU A 61 -29.82 33.93 33.16
N ARG A 62 -29.09 35.05 33.28
CA ARG A 62 -27.78 35.23 32.62
C ARG A 62 -26.73 34.26 33.16
N ARG A 63 -26.75 33.94 34.45
CA ARG A 63 -25.85 32.94 35.06
C ARG A 63 -26.19 31.53 34.59
N GLU A 64 -27.48 31.20 34.48
CA GLU A 64 -27.94 29.92 33.94
C GLU A 64 -27.59 29.77 32.46
N ALA A 65 -27.87 30.78 31.63
CA ALA A 65 -27.48 30.81 30.22
C ALA A 65 -25.96 30.71 30.02
N ALA A 66 -25.16 31.40 30.85
CA ALA A 66 -23.70 31.28 30.80
C ALA A 66 -23.20 29.90 31.27
N ALA A 67 -23.89 29.27 32.23
CA ALA A 67 -23.58 27.91 32.65
C ALA A 67 -23.94 26.87 31.57
N GLU A 68 -25.06 27.06 30.88
CA GLU A 68 -25.49 26.22 29.76
C GLU A 68 -24.56 26.36 28.56
N GLN A 69 -24.19 27.58 28.17
CA GLN A 69 -23.18 27.81 27.13
C GLN A 69 -21.84 27.15 27.46
N LYS A 70 -21.40 27.21 28.73
CA LYS A 70 -20.18 26.50 29.17
C LYS A 70 -20.32 24.98 29.08
N ARG A 71 -21.50 24.42 29.34
CA ARG A 71 -21.75 22.98 29.20
C ARG A 71 -21.73 22.56 27.72
N ILE A 72 -22.36 23.34 26.84
CA ILE A 72 -22.36 23.10 25.40
C ILE A 72 -20.93 23.19 24.84
N ALA A 73 -20.19 24.25 25.17
CA ALA A 73 -18.80 24.41 24.72
C ALA A 73 -17.88 23.27 25.18
N LYS A 74 -18.08 22.76 26.41
CA LYS A 74 -17.34 21.58 26.91
C LYS A 74 -17.70 20.31 26.14
N ALA A 75 -18.99 20.09 25.85
CA ALA A 75 -19.45 18.93 25.08
C ALA A 75 -18.92 18.96 23.64
N GLU A 76 -18.90 20.13 22.99
CA GLU A 76 -18.32 20.31 21.66
C GLU A 76 -16.79 20.09 21.66
N GLU A 77 -16.08 20.55 22.69
CA GLU A 77 -14.64 20.32 22.81
C GLU A 77 -14.32 18.82 23.00
N GLU A 78 -15.11 18.11 23.81
CA GLU A 78 -14.98 16.67 24.01
C GLU A 78 -15.30 15.88 22.73
N ALA A 79 -16.36 16.25 22.02
CA ALA A 79 -16.71 15.66 20.72
C ALA A 79 -15.59 15.87 19.70
N ARG A 80 -15.06 17.10 19.58
CA ARG A 80 -13.95 17.42 18.67
C ARG A 80 -12.66 16.69 19.05
N LYS A 81 -12.39 16.50 20.34
CA LYS A 81 -11.25 15.69 20.82
C LYS A 81 -11.42 14.22 20.47
N ALA A 82 -12.63 13.67 20.58
CA ALA A 82 -12.93 12.28 20.22
C ALA A 82 -12.77 12.06 18.71
N GLU A 83 -13.30 12.96 17.88
CA GLU A 83 -13.13 12.92 16.41
C GLU A 83 -11.65 13.01 16.02
N LEU A 84 -10.88 13.92 16.62
CA LEU A 84 -9.45 14.05 16.34
C LEU A 84 -8.66 12.80 16.73
N LYS A 85 -9.03 12.13 17.83
CA LYS A 85 -8.41 10.86 18.23
C LYS A 85 -8.75 9.74 17.24
N ALA A 86 -10.02 9.63 16.85
CA ALA A 86 -10.46 8.63 15.87
C ALA A 86 -9.77 8.83 14.52
N GLU A 87 -9.69 10.07 14.03
CA GLU A 87 -9.02 10.38 12.76
C GLU A 87 -7.51 10.10 12.84
N LYS A 88 -6.85 10.45 13.97
CA LYS A 88 -5.45 10.11 14.20
C LYS A 88 -5.20 8.60 14.19
N GLU A 89 -6.10 7.81 14.74
CA GLU A 89 -5.98 6.34 14.73
C GLU A 89 -6.23 5.76 13.34
N ARG A 90 -7.22 6.26 12.61
CA ARG A 90 -7.47 5.86 11.21
C ARG A 90 -6.27 6.16 10.31
N VAL A 91 -5.71 7.36 10.38
CA VAL A 91 -4.53 7.74 9.60
C VAL A 91 -3.30 6.91 9.97
N LYS A 92 -3.13 6.54 11.25
CA LYS A 92 -2.04 5.65 11.67
C LYS A 92 -2.24 4.24 11.09
N ALA A 93 -3.45 3.69 11.18
CA ALA A 93 -3.77 2.36 10.66
C ALA A 93 -3.58 2.29 9.13
N GLU A 94 -4.02 3.31 8.39
CA GLU A 94 -3.84 3.40 6.95
C GLU A 94 -2.35 3.49 6.57
N LYS A 95 -1.58 4.32 7.26
CA LYS A 95 -0.12 4.41 7.04
C LYS A 95 0.60 3.10 7.35
N GLU A 96 0.15 2.34 8.34
CA GLU A 96 0.71 1.01 8.61
C GLU A 96 0.35 -0.01 7.54
N ALA A 97 -0.89 -0.01 7.07
CA ALA A 97 -1.34 -0.86 5.98
C ALA A 97 -0.54 -0.58 4.69
N GLU A 98 -0.41 0.69 4.29
CA GLU A 98 0.34 1.10 3.11
C GLU A 98 1.83 0.72 3.23
N LYS A 99 2.43 0.85 4.43
CA LYS A 99 3.81 0.39 4.68
C LYS A 99 3.95 -1.12 4.53
N ARG A 100 2.97 -1.91 4.97
CA ARG A 100 2.99 -3.38 4.83
C ARG A 100 2.84 -3.79 3.37
N GLU A 101 1.91 -3.18 2.64
CA GLU A 101 1.74 -3.42 1.19
C GLU A 101 3.00 -3.06 0.40
N LYS A 102 3.61 -1.89 0.68
CA LYS A 102 4.88 -1.49 0.05
C LYS A 102 6.01 -2.48 0.32
N LYS A 103 6.07 -3.06 1.54
CA LYS A 103 7.06 -4.09 1.88
C LYS A 103 6.81 -5.40 1.12
N LEU A 104 5.55 -5.83 1.03
CA LEU A 104 5.18 -7.03 0.26
C LEU A 104 5.51 -6.86 -1.23
N ALA A 105 5.09 -5.75 -1.83
CA ALA A 105 5.39 -5.45 -3.24
C ALA A 105 6.89 -5.37 -3.53
N LYS A 106 7.71 -4.87 -2.59
CA LYS A 106 9.18 -4.90 -2.73
C LYS A 106 9.71 -6.33 -2.70
N ARG A 107 9.25 -7.17 -1.75
CA ARG A 107 9.67 -8.57 -1.67
C ARG A 107 9.26 -9.37 -2.90
N GLU A 108 8.06 -9.17 -3.42
CA GLU A 108 7.62 -9.82 -4.67
C GLU A 108 8.51 -9.41 -5.85
N LYS A 109 8.86 -8.13 -5.96
CA LYS A 109 9.78 -7.65 -7.01
C LYS A 109 11.18 -8.25 -6.85
N GLU A 110 11.68 -8.40 -5.64
CA GLU A 110 12.97 -9.04 -5.35
C GLU A 110 12.96 -10.53 -5.70
N LEU A 111 11.91 -11.26 -5.30
CA LEU A 111 11.71 -12.67 -5.67
C LEU A 111 11.62 -12.84 -7.19
N ALA A 112 10.85 -12.00 -7.88
CA ALA A 112 10.74 -12.03 -9.33
C ALA A 112 12.08 -11.74 -10.03
N LYS A 113 12.89 -10.80 -9.49
CA LYS A 113 14.24 -10.53 -10.00
C LYS A 113 15.18 -11.72 -9.76
N ALA A 114 15.15 -12.32 -8.58
CA ALA A 114 15.94 -13.48 -8.22
C ALA A 114 15.58 -14.69 -9.10
N GLU A 115 14.30 -14.95 -9.33
CA GLU A 115 13.84 -16.03 -10.21
C GLU A 115 14.28 -15.81 -11.66
N LYS A 116 14.17 -14.58 -12.17
CA LYS A 116 14.68 -14.21 -13.50
C LYS A 116 16.20 -14.39 -13.61
N ALA A 117 16.95 -14.02 -12.57
CA ALA A 117 18.39 -14.21 -12.52
C ALA A 117 18.75 -15.71 -12.54
N ARG A 118 18.08 -16.53 -11.72
CA ARG A 118 18.25 -17.99 -11.69
C ARG A 118 17.96 -18.62 -13.06
N LYS A 119 16.83 -18.28 -13.68
CA LYS A 119 16.46 -18.76 -15.03
C LYS A 119 17.49 -18.35 -16.08
N LYS A 120 18.08 -17.15 -15.98
CA LYS A 120 19.16 -16.71 -16.89
C LYS A 120 20.45 -17.48 -16.66
N ALA A 121 20.84 -17.72 -15.40
CA ALA A 121 22.02 -18.51 -15.05
C ALA A 121 21.89 -19.95 -15.55
N GLU A 122 20.75 -20.59 -15.29
CA GLU A 122 20.43 -21.93 -15.76
C GLU A 122 20.47 -22.03 -17.30
N LYS A 123 19.88 -21.05 -18.01
CA LYS A 123 19.97 -20.99 -19.47
C LYS A 123 21.41 -20.86 -19.98
N ARG A 124 22.26 -20.09 -19.30
CA ARG A 124 23.69 -19.96 -19.67
C ARG A 124 24.45 -21.26 -19.42
N TYR A 125 24.25 -21.86 -18.25
CA TYR A 125 24.81 -23.16 -17.88
C TYR A 125 24.43 -24.24 -18.91
N ASN A 126 23.13 -24.40 -19.20
CA ASN A 126 22.64 -25.40 -20.16
C ASN A 126 23.20 -25.17 -21.58
N LYS A 127 23.39 -23.91 -22.00
CA LYS A 127 24.03 -23.61 -23.28
C LYS A 127 25.50 -24.01 -23.31
N ALA A 128 26.23 -23.74 -22.23
CA ALA A 128 27.64 -24.09 -22.10
C ALA A 128 27.84 -25.62 -22.07
N VAL A 129 27.01 -26.35 -21.32
CA VAL A 129 27.01 -27.83 -21.30
C VAL A 129 26.75 -28.39 -22.71
N LYS A 130 25.72 -27.90 -23.42
CA LYS A 130 25.45 -28.32 -24.82
C LYS A 130 26.60 -28.03 -25.77
N LYS A 131 27.36 -26.95 -25.54
CA LYS A 131 28.57 -26.63 -26.32
C LYS A 131 29.69 -27.63 -26.02
N SER A 132 29.86 -28.03 -24.76
CA SER A 132 30.80 -29.07 -24.32
C SER A 132 30.54 -30.40 -25.03
N GLU A 133 29.30 -30.89 -24.97
CA GLU A 133 28.90 -32.15 -25.62
C GLU A 133 29.15 -32.12 -27.14
N LYS A 134 28.93 -30.98 -27.80
CA LYS A 134 29.22 -30.81 -29.23
C LYS A 134 30.72 -30.85 -29.52
N LEU A 135 31.54 -30.23 -28.68
CA LEU A 135 33.00 -30.25 -28.80
C LEU A 135 33.55 -31.66 -28.57
N GLU A 136 33.08 -32.37 -27.55
CA GLU A 136 33.43 -33.78 -27.30
C GLU A 136 33.11 -34.66 -28.51
N LYS A 137 31.90 -34.52 -29.09
CA LYS A 137 31.53 -35.26 -30.31
C LYS A 137 32.45 -34.94 -31.48
N LYS A 138 32.86 -33.67 -31.65
CA LYS A 138 33.82 -33.28 -32.69
C LYS A 138 35.22 -33.86 -32.43
N ILE A 139 35.69 -33.84 -31.18
CA ILE A 139 36.97 -34.42 -30.75
C ILE A 139 37.00 -35.92 -31.06
N VAL A 140 35.95 -36.67 -30.72
CA VAL A 140 35.85 -38.10 -31.03
C VAL A 140 35.88 -38.37 -32.54
N LYS A 141 35.10 -37.62 -33.33
CA LYS A 141 35.10 -37.75 -34.80
C LYS A 141 36.48 -37.45 -35.40
N GLN A 142 37.14 -36.40 -34.92
CA GLN A 142 38.47 -36.00 -35.37
C GLN A 142 39.54 -37.02 -34.97
N GLY A 143 39.46 -37.56 -33.75
CA GLY A 143 40.30 -38.66 -33.27
C GLY A 143 40.18 -39.90 -34.15
N LYS A 144 38.94 -40.35 -34.46
CA LYS A 144 38.70 -41.47 -35.37
C LYS A 144 39.27 -41.24 -36.78
N LYS A 145 39.22 -40.01 -37.29
CA LYS A 145 39.79 -39.65 -38.59
C LYS A 145 41.32 -39.76 -38.59
N ILE A 146 41.97 -39.26 -37.53
CA ILE A 146 43.42 -39.37 -37.35
C ILE A 146 43.83 -40.83 -37.24
N GLU A 147 43.11 -41.62 -36.44
CA GLU A 147 43.38 -43.06 -36.26
C GLU A 147 43.28 -43.82 -37.60
N LYS A 148 42.26 -43.55 -38.41
CA LYS A 148 42.15 -44.13 -39.77
C LYS A 148 43.32 -43.73 -40.66
N LEU A 149 43.69 -42.45 -40.67
CA LEU A 149 44.83 -41.98 -41.46
C LEU A 149 46.15 -42.61 -41.02
N GLN A 150 46.35 -42.80 -39.70
CA GLN A 150 47.53 -43.50 -39.17
C GLN A 150 47.54 -44.97 -39.58
N LYS A 151 46.43 -45.70 -39.37
CA LYS A 151 46.32 -47.11 -39.79
C LYS A 151 46.55 -47.30 -41.29
N ASP A 152 46.00 -46.43 -42.13
CA ASP A 152 46.20 -46.48 -43.58
C ASP A 152 47.64 -46.13 -43.97
N PHE A 153 48.27 -45.21 -43.26
CA PHE A 153 49.68 -44.85 -43.46
C PHE A 153 50.59 -46.02 -43.09
N ASP A 154 50.46 -46.55 -41.88
CA ASP A 154 51.28 -47.67 -41.37
C ASP A 154 51.14 -48.90 -42.28
N LYS A 155 49.91 -49.26 -42.65
CA LYS A 155 49.65 -50.38 -43.59
C LYS A 155 50.33 -50.19 -44.95
N LYS A 156 50.43 -48.96 -45.46
CA LYS A 156 51.12 -48.67 -46.72
C LYS A 156 52.64 -48.62 -46.56
N MET A 157 53.12 -48.16 -45.41
CA MET A 157 54.54 -48.18 -45.02
C MET A 157 55.03 -49.63 -44.95
N ASP A 158 54.33 -50.51 -44.24
CA ASP A 158 54.68 -51.92 -44.06
C ASP A 158 54.74 -52.66 -45.40
N ARG A 159 53.83 -52.31 -46.32
CA ARG A 159 53.77 -52.89 -47.67
C ARG A 159 54.78 -52.26 -48.64
N LYS A 160 55.59 -51.28 -48.21
CA LYS A 160 56.51 -50.49 -49.06
C LYS A 160 55.82 -49.84 -50.28
N LYS A 161 54.53 -49.46 -50.13
CA LYS A 161 53.68 -48.91 -51.20
C LYS A 161 53.64 -47.37 -51.24
N LEU A 162 54.54 -46.69 -50.53
CA LEU A 162 54.62 -45.23 -50.47
C LEU A 162 56.02 -44.76 -50.83
N SER A 163 56.12 -43.84 -51.79
CA SER A 163 57.35 -43.10 -52.09
C SER A 163 57.70 -42.14 -50.94
N GLY A 164 58.96 -41.76 -50.77
CA GLY A 164 59.37 -40.84 -49.71
C GLY A 164 58.59 -39.51 -49.70
N ILE A 165 58.27 -38.98 -50.89
CA ILE A 165 57.46 -37.76 -51.03
C ILE A 165 56.03 -37.99 -50.55
N ASP A 166 55.41 -39.13 -50.90
CA ASP A 166 54.05 -39.45 -50.47
C ASP A 166 53.97 -39.71 -48.96
N GLN A 167 55.03 -40.27 -48.39
CA GLN A 167 55.13 -40.44 -46.94
C GLN A 167 55.05 -39.09 -46.23
N GLU A 168 55.84 -38.13 -46.69
CA GLU A 168 55.90 -36.79 -46.09
C GLU A 168 54.56 -36.04 -46.24
N LYS A 169 53.90 -36.16 -47.40
CA LYS A 169 52.55 -35.61 -47.61
C LYS A 169 51.53 -36.17 -46.62
N VAL A 170 51.55 -37.48 -46.37
CA VAL A 170 50.62 -38.12 -45.41
C VAL A 170 50.96 -37.71 -43.97
N LYS A 171 52.25 -37.66 -43.58
CA LYS A 171 52.67 -37.15 -42.27
C LYS A 171 52.19 -35.72 -42.05
N ILE A 172 52.39 -34.82 -43.01
CA ILE A 172 51.91 -33.43 -42.96
C ILE A 172 50.38 -33.40 -42.77
N LYS A 173 49.63 -34.24 -43.50
CA LYS A 173 48.18 -34.33 -43.35
C LYS A 173 47.77 -34.81 -41.95
N ILE A 174 48.41 -35.84 -41.41
CA ILE A 174 48.17 -36.32 -40.04
C ILE A 174 48.48 -35.22 -39.02
N SER A 175 49.60 -34.51 -39.17
CA SER A 175 49.99 -33.39 -38.30
C SER A 175 48.97 -32.26 -38.33
N LYS A 176 48.48 -31.85 -39.51
CA LYS A 176 47.40 -30.85 -39.64
C LYS A 176 46.13 -31.28 -38.90
N GLU A 177 45.73 -32.54 -39.02
CA GLU A 177 44.54 -33.04 -38.33
C GLU A 177 44.75 -33.15 -36.80
N LYS A 178 45.97 -33.48 -36.34
CA LYS A 178 46.37 -33.45 -34.92
C LYS A 178 46.35 -32.03 -34.33
N ILE A 179 46.77 -31.02 -35.09
CA ILE A 179 46.68 -29.60 -34.68
C ILE A 179 45.22 -29.21 -34.46
N LYS A 180 44.33 -29.52 -35.42
CA LYS A 180 42.88 -29.30 -35.28
C LYS A 180 42.30 -29.99 -34.05
N LEU A 181 42.73 -31.23 -33.76
CA LEU A 181 42.31 -31.93 -32.55
C LEU A 181 42.76 -31.21 -31.28
N LYS A 182 43.98 -30.67 -31.26
CA LYS A 182 44.52 -29.89 -30.13
C LYS A 182 43.74 -28.59 -29.92
N GLU A 183 43.38 -27.89 -30.99
CA GLU A 183 42.52 -26.70 -30.93
C GLU A 183 41.15 -27.03 -30.35
N LEU A 184 40.47 -28.07 -30.85
CA LEU A 184 39.19 -28.52 -30.31
C LEU A 184 39.25 -28.88 -28.82
N ARG A 185 40.37 -29.50 -28.37
CA ARG A 185 40.59 -29.81 -26.95
C ARG A 185 40.78 -28.54 -26.11
N ARG A 186 41.49 -27.53 -26.62
CA ARG A 186 41.61 -26.23 -25.94
C ARG A 186 40.26 -25.52 -25.84
N ASP A 187 39.46 -25.54 -26.91
CA ASP A 187 38.12 -24.95 -26.90
C ASP A 187 37.22 -25.65 -25.86
N LEU A 188 37.33 -26.98 -25.74
CA LEU A 188 36.62 -27.75 -24.71
C LEU A 188 37.07 -27.33 -23.31
N GLU A 189 38.37 -27.29 -23.05
CA GLU A 189 38.93 -26.87 -21.76
C GLU A 189 38.49 -25.45 -21.36
N GLN A 190 38.50 -24.51 -22.32
CA GLN A 190 38.01 -23.15 -22.09
C GLN A 190 36.51 -23.14 -21.76
N ASN A 191 35.71 -23.93 -22.48
CA ASN A 191 34.28 -24.04 -22.23
C ASN A 191 33.96 -24.71 -20.88
N GLU A 192 34.73 -25.72 -20.46
CA GLU A 192 34.61 -26.34 -19.13
C GLU A 192 34.96 -25.35 -18.01
N LYS A 193 35.97 -24.51 -18.20
CA LYS A 193 36.27 -23.40 -17.28
C LYS A 193 35.11 -22.41 -17.20
N GLU A 194 34.44 -22.11 -18.32
CA GLU A 194 33.22 -21.28 -18.32
C GLU A 194 32.07 -21.97 -17.57
N ILE A 195 31.85 -23.27 -17.77
CA ILE A 195 30.83 -24.05 -17.04
C ILE A 195 31.10 -24.01 -15.53
N ASN A 196 32.35 -24.22 -15.11
CA ASN A 196 32.73 -24.20 -13.69
C ASN A 196 32.54 -22.83 -13.05
N LYS A 197 32.66 -21.73 -13.81
CA LYS A 197 32.35 -20.37 -13.32
C LYS A 197 30.84 -20.10 -13.21
N LEU A 198 30.02 -20.89 -13.91
CA LEU A 198 28.56 -20.76 -13.93
C LEU A 198 27.86 -21.71 -12.95
N ARG A 199 28.61 -22.65 -12.35
CA ARG A 199 28.15 -23.59 -11.33
C ARG A 199 28.20 -22.95 -9.95
#